data_AF-X0U6R5-F1
#
_entry.id   AF-X0U6R5-F1
#
_cell.length_a   1.000
_cell.length_b   1.000
_cell.length_c   1.000
_cell.angle_alpha   90.00
_cell.angle_beta   90.00
_cell.angle_gamma   90.00
#
_symmetry.space_group_name_H-M   'P 1'
#
loop_
_entity.id
_entity.type
_entity.pdbx_description
1 polymer ?
#
loop_
_entity_poly.entity_id
_entity_poly.type
_entity_poly.pdbx_seq_one_letter_code
_entity_poly.pdbx_strand_id
1 'polypeptide(L)'
;YKEKIDELSKDTNDDIKETAKKLTDDELNEMANEINENLGLYINEEIVADCFQFDNLSLEKIRVDIKSSMRKIMEQGIKIDDLENAKKQLIREISEISLDHHDALIASDIATSLLLPSLFLNEEDTEKRRQEAIASVDDVTRTIQKGQIIIRKGEVANSEDIAVLNALGLKNPKINFSNIIGIFMITAICLLLIFLYLSYFYPDIYENINKLILLGIISIFVVLLARLASQTSGYLMPIASASMLVAISLSPNIAILLTVILSLLIGFIPGGGLNYILVSVISGIVAIYSIRKATQRSSVTRAGLIIAGVNIITISALGLINNESYYLILQNNLWGVLNGFLAVILTIGILPFLESYFDITTSFKLMELSNPNQLLLKKMILEAPGTYHHSIVVGNLSETAAEEIEGNGLLARVGA
;
A
#
# COMPACT_ATOMS: atom_id res chain seq x y z
N TYR A 1 32.89 32.50 69.93
CA TYR A 1 32.97 31.65 71.14
C TYR A 1 34.29 31.84 71.89
N LYS A 2 35.45 31.66 71.25
CA LYS A 2 36.75 31.89 71.90
C LYS A 2 36.99 33.33 72.39
N GLU A 3 36.61 34.35 71.62
CA GLU A 3 36.60 35.75 72.11
C GLU A 3 35.68 35.96 73.32
N LYS A 4 34.57 35.21 73.40
CA LYS A 4 33.62 35.23 74.52
C LYS A 4 34.25 34.60 75.77
N ILE A 5 35.06 33.55 75.60
CA ILE A 5 35.88 32.91 76.65
C ILE A 5 37.02 33.84 77.10
N ASP A 6 37.69 34.51 76.16
CA ASP A 6 38.76 35.47 76.44
C ASP A 6 38.24 36.77 77.11
N GLU A 7 36.99 37.16 76.87
CA GLU A 7 36.30 38.24 77.61
C GLU A 7 35.88 37.80 79.02
N LEU A 8 35.33 36.59 79.19
CA LEU A 8 34.97 36.01 80.50
C LEU A 8 36.19 35.83 81.43
N SER A 9 37.38 35.62 80.87
CA SER A 9 38.63 35.51 81.64
C SER A 9 39.27 36.87 81.98
N LYS A 10 38.95 37.94 81.24
CA LYS A 10 39.48 39.30 81.47
C LYS A 10 38.74 40.08 82.57
N ASP A 11 37.51 39.73 82.90
CA ASP A 11 36.70 40.43 83.91
C ASP A 11 37.02 40.04 85.38
N THR A 12 38.05 39.21 85.59
CA THR A 12 38.53 38.82 86.93
C THR A 12 39.79 39.61 87.26
N ASN A 13 39.66 40.77 87.91
CA ASN A 13 40.81 41.55 88.37
C ASN A 13 40.84 41.72 89.90
N ASP A 14 42.07 41.55 90.41
CA ASP A 14 42.67 41.89 91.69
C ASP A 14 42.44 41.01 92.94
N ASP A 15 43.59 40.50 93.40
CA ASP A 15 43.93 39.89 94.69
C ASP A 15 43.40 38.48 95.01
N ILE A 16 44.02 37.46 94.39
CA ILE A 16 44.79 36.37 95.05
C ILE A 16 45.40 35.51 93.93
N LYS A 17 46.74 35.41 93.92
CA LYS A 17 47.51 34.46 93.09
C LYS A 17 47.23 33.03 93.55
N GLU A 18 46.33 32.34 92.85
CA GLU A 18 46.42 30.92 92.44
C GLU A 18 45.05 30.51 91.87
N THR A 19 45.06 29.69 90.81
CA THR A 19 43.90 29.17 90.07
C THR A 19 43.33 30.12 89.00
N ALA A 20 44.01 30.19 87.84
CA ALA A 20 43.30 30.43 86.59
C ALA A 20 42.26 29.30 86.47
N LYS A 21 40.97 29.65 86.52
CA LYS A 21 39.86 28.71 86.33
C LYS A 21 39.96 28.17 84.90
N LYS A 22 40.70 27.06 84.71
CA LYS A 22 40.58 26.24 83.50
C LYS A 22 39.11 25.84 83.43
N LEU A 23 38.45 26.10 82.30
CA LEU A 23 37.11 25.58 82.07
C LEU A 23 37.12 24.08 82.36
N THR A 24 36.06 23.61 83.01
CA THR A 24 35.88 22.18 83.28
C THR A 24 35.58 21.48 81.96
N ASP A 25 36.05 20.23 81.75
CA ASP A 25 35.81 19.49 80.49
C ASP A 25 34.31 19.41 80.14
N ASP A 26 33.43 19.40 81.16
CA ASP A 26 31.97 19.47 81.00
C ASP A 26 31.46 20.78 80.38
N GLU A 27 32.07 21.93 80.70
CA GLU A 27 31.68 23.25 80.16
C GLU A 27 32.12 23.39 78.69
N LEU A 28 33.26 22.80 78.31
CA LEU A 28 33.73 22.78 76.92
C LEU A 28 32.86 21.87 76.03
N ASN A 29 32.39 20.74 76.56
CA ASN A 29 31.48 19.84 75.86
C ASN A 29 30.08 20.45 75.69
N GLU A 30 29.58 21.22 76.67
CA GLU A 30 28.31 21.95 76.52
C GLU A 30 28.39 23.02 75.42
N MET A 31 29.50 23.77 75.35
CA MET A 31 29.74 24.74 74.27
C MET A 31 29.96 24.07 72.91
N ALA A 32 30.57 22.89 72.87
CA ALA A 32 30.71 22.09 71.66
C ALA A 32 29.35 21.66 71.10
N ASN A 33 28.45 21.23 71.99
CA ASN A 33 27.08 20.88 71.63
C ASN A 33 26.28 22.08 71.12
N GLU A 34 26.40 23.25 71.75
CA GLU A 34 25.75 24.48 71.28
C GLU A 34 26.23 24.90 69.87
N ILE A 35 27.51 24.67 69.55
CA ILE A 35 28.08 24.94 68.22
C ILE A 35 27.55 23.96 67.17
N ASN A 36 27.50 22.68 67.50
CA ASN A 36 26.97 21.63 66.62
C ASN A 36 25.49 21.86 66.30
N GLU A 37 24.66 22.20 67.32
CA GLU A 37 23.24 22.51 67.13
C GLU A 37 23.03 23.76 66.27
N ASN A 38 23.78 24.84 66.52
CA ASN A 38 23.62 26.09 65.76
C ASN A 38 24.07 25.98 64.30
N LEU A 39 25.06 25.14 64.00
CA LEU A 39 25.59 24.96 62.64
C LEU A 39 24.95 23.78 61.90
N GLY A 40 24.15 22.95 62.58
CA GLY A 40 23.57 21.73 62.00
C GLY A 40 24.63 20.69 61.61
N LEU A 41 25.75 20.67 62.33
CA LEU A 41 26.89 19.78 62.06
C LEU A 41 26.98 18.71 63.16
N TYR A 42 27.38 17.49 62.79
CA TYR A 42 27.63 16.39 63.73
C TYR A 42 29.13 16.15 63.88
N ILE A 43 29.85 17.13 64.42
CA ILE A 43 31.29 16.99 64.71
C ILE A 43 31.44 16.40 66.12
N ASN A 44 32.44 15.55 66.35
CA ASN A 44 32.72 15.00 67.68
C ASN A 44 32.97 16.12 68.71
N GLU A 45 32.26 16.09 69.84
CA GLU A 45 32.30 17.10 70.91
C GLU A 45 33.72 17.33 71.44
N GLU A 46 34.51 16.26 71.55
CA GLU A 46 35.91 16.28 72.00
C GLU A 46 36.83 17.09 71.06
N ILE A 47 36.54 17.07 69.75
CA ILE A 47 37.31 17.80 68.72
C ILE A 47 37.00 19.30 68.74
N VAL A 48 35.74 19.64 69.02
CA VAL A 48 35.32 21.03 69.18
C VAL A 48 35.88 21.59 70.48
N ALA A 49 35.98 20.78 71.55
CA ALA A 49 36.68 21.11 72.78
C ALA A 49 38.18 21.38 72.53
N ASP A 50 38.86 20.53 71.75
CA ASP A 50 40.27 20.70 71.38
C ASP A 50 40.51 21.98 70.57
N CYS A 51 39.57 22.37 69.71
CA CYS A 51 39.60 23.62 68.96
C CYS A 51 39.67 24.88 69.86
N PHE A 52 39.17 24.80 71.11
CA PHE A 52 39.29 25.89 72.08
C PHE A 52 40.69 26.00 72.71
N GLN A 53 41.52 24.95 72.65
CA GLN A 53 42.86 24.93 73.23
C GLN A 53 43.95 25.48 72.30
N PHE A 54 43.70 25.57 70.99
CA PHE A 54 44.63 26.16 70.03
C PHE A 54 44.82 27.66 70.25
N ASP A 55 45.88 28.25 69.71
CA ASP A 55 45.99 29.71 69.56
C ASP A 55 45.24 30.18 68.30
N ASN A 56 45.01 31.49 68.16
CA ASN A 56 44.29 32.02 66.98
C ASN A 56 45.07 31.83 65.67
N LEU A 57 46.39 31.65 65.76
CA LEU A 57 47.27 31.51 64.61
C LEU A 57 47.21 30.09 64.02
N SER A 58 47.16 29.05 64.85
CA SER A 58 46.95 27.67 64.41
C SER A 58 45.53 27.43 63.87
N LEU A 59 44.50 28.06 64.46
CA LEU A 59 43.12 27.96 63.95
C LEU A 59 42.97 28.54 62.53
N GLU A 60 43.60 29.69 62.24
CA GLU A 60 43.57 30.26 60.89
C GLU A 60 44.36 29.40 59.88
N LYS A 61 45.45 28.76 60.32
CA LYS A 61 46.21 27.83 59.47
C LYS A 61 45.39 26.59 59.11
N ILE A 62 44.75 25.95 60.09
CA ILE A 62 43.83 24.81 59.88
C ILE A 62 42.70 25.20 58.92
N ARG A 63 42.11 26.39 59.10
CA ARG A 63 41.05 26.89 58.22
C ARG A 63 41.51 27.02 56.75
N VAL A 64 42.72 27.55 56.52
CA VAL A 64 43.28 27.71 55.16
C VAL A 64 43.54 26.34 54.54
N ASP A 65 44.11 25.42 55.30
CA ASP A 65 44.45 24.07 54.82
C ASP A 65 43.17 23.31 54.44
N ILE A 66 42.17 23.28 55.32
CA ILE A 66 40.85 22.69 55.06
C ILE A 66 40.23 23.27 53.78
N LYS A 67 40.22 24.60 53.65
CA LYS A 67 39.60 25.29 52.50
C LYS A 67 40.32 24.97 51.19
N SER A 68 41.64 24.85 51.21
CA SER A 68 42.45 24.56 50.03
C SER A 68 42.22 23.12 49.54
N SER A 69 42.23 22.15 50.47
CA SER A 69 42.03 20.72 50.18
C SER A 69 40.59 20.42 49.75
N MET A 70 39.59 21.00 50.43
CA MET A 70 38.19 20.85 50.02
C MET A 70 37.94 21.39 48.62
N ARG A 71 38.47 22.57 48.27
CA ARG A 71 38.31 23.14 46.93
C ARG A 71 38.85 22.21 45.85
N LYS A 72 40.03 21.63 46.07
CA LYS A 72 40.69 20.74 45.10
C LYS A 72 39.90 19.46 44.85
N ILE A 73 39.30 18.88 45.88
CA ILE A 73 38.50 17.66 45.77
C ILE A 73 37.12 17.97 45.18
N MET A 74 36.50 19.09 45.58
CA MET A 74 35.18 19.48 45.06
C MET A 74 35.22 19.88 43.58
N GLU A 75 36.34 20.43 43.08
CA GLU A 75 36.53 20.74 41.64
C GLU A 75 36.47 19.50 40.74
N GLN A 76 36.79 18.31 41.27
CA GLN A 76 36.74 17.06 40.50
C GLN A 76 35.31 16.50 40.38
N GLY A 77 34.37 17.01 41.18
CA GLY A 77 33.00 16.52 41.26
C GLY A 77 32.92 15.19 42.02
N ILE A 78 32.11 15.13 43.08
CA ILE A 78 31.99 13.96 43.95
C ILE A 78 30.65 13.28 43.66
N LYS A 79 30.71 12.04 43.14
CA LYS A 79 29.52 11.17 43.01
C LYS A 79 29.09 10.67 44.37
N ILE A 80 27.81 10.31 44.49
CA ILE A 80 27.23 9.71 45.71
C ILE A 80 28.01 8.44 46.12
N ASP A 81 28.35 7.58 45.15
CA ASP A 81 29.06 6.32 45.41
C ASP A 81 30.56 6.52 45.75
N ASP A 82 31.14 7.66 45.37
CA ASP A 82 32.56 7.96 45.55
C ASP A 82 32.85 8.80 46.80
N LEU A 83 31.83 9.13 47.60
CA LEU A 83 31.96 10.00 48.77
C LEU A 83 33.00 9.47 49.78
N GLU A 84 33.01 8.16 50.04
CA GLU A 84 33.98 7.54 50.95
C GLU A 84 35.41 7.58 50.41
N ASN A 85 35.59 7.48 49.09
CA ASN A 85 36.89 7.63 48.46
C ASN A 85 37.37 9.09 48.51
N ALA A 86 36.46 10.04 48.30
CA ALA A 86 36.74 11.46 48.40
C ALA A 86 37.14 11.88 49.83
N LYS A 87 36.49 11.32 50.87
CA LYS A 87 36.90 11.51 52.27
C LYS A 87 38.31 11.00 52.55
N LYS A 88 38.65 9.79 52.08
CA LYS A 88 40.01 9.22 52.23
C LYS A 88 41.07 10.06 51.52
N GLN A 89 40.74 10.59 50.34
CA GLN A 89 41.63 11.48 49.60
C GLN A 89 41.81 12.82 50.32
N LEU A 90 40.76 13.36 50.94
CA LEU A 90 40.79 14.59 51.74
C LEU A 90 41.71 14.46 52.96
N ILE A 91 41.60 13.35 53.69
CA ILE A 91 42.48 13.05 54.84
C ILE A 91 43.95 13.01 54.39
N ARG A 92 44.24 12.37 53.24
CA ARG A 92 45.60 12.30 52.70
C ARG A 92 46.14 13.68 52.31
N GLU A 93 45.35 14.50 51.62
CA GLU A 93 45.78 15.84 51.22
C GLU A 93 46.01 16.76 52.43
N ILE A 94 45.16 16.68 53.46
CA ILE A 94 45.34 17.45 54.69
C ILE A 94 46.63 17.02 55.42
N SER A 95 46.87 15.70 55.51
CA SER A 95 48.08 15.15 56.14
C SER A 95 49.38 15.51 55.42
N GLU A 96 49.33 15.76 54.10
CA GLU A 96 50.49 16.19 53.29
C GLU A 96 50.81 17.69 53.44
N ILE A 97 49.83 18.50 53.82
CA ILE A 97 49.95 19.97 53.95
C ILE A 97 50.26 20.39 55.39
N SER A 98 49.73 19.67 56.38
CA SER A 98 49.92 19.97 57.81
C SER A 98 51.34 19.65 58.29
N LEU A 99 51.95 20.58 59.03
CA LEU A 99 53.29 20.41 59.63
C LEU A 99 53.28 19.66 60.97
N ASP A 100 52.12 19.57 61.63
CA ASP A 100 51.93 18.85 62.89
C ASP A 100 50.85 17.77 62.76
N HIS A 101 51.08 16.62 63.39
CA HIS A 101 50.20 15.45 63.31
C HIS A 101 48.87 15.69 64.03
N HIS A 102 48.88 16.48 65.11
CA HIS A 102 47.69 16.79 65.88
C HIS A 102 46.73 17.72 65.12
N ASP A 103 47.28 18.79 64.50
CA ASP A 103 46.53 19.70 63.62
C ASP A 103 45.89 18.97 62.43
N ALA A 104 46.60 17.99 61.85
CA ALA A 104 46.15 17.21 60.71
C ALA A 104 44.89 16.38 60.99
N LEU A 105 44.83 15.78 62.19
CA LEU A 105 43.72 14.91 62.61
C LEU A 105 42.44 15.73 62.78
N ILE A 106 42.53 16.86 63.49
CA ILE A 106 41.41 17.76 63.73
C ILE A 106 40.93 18.37 62.41
N ALA A 107 41.87 18.81 61.56
CA ALA A 107 41.54 19.36 60.25
C ALA A 107 40.83 18.32 59.35
N SER A 108 41.28 17.06 59.39
CA SER A 108 40.70 15.97 58.61
C SER A 108 39.29 15.60 59.05
N ASP A 109 39.03 15.53 60.36
CA ASP A 109 37.72 15.19 60.89
C ASP A 109 36.69 16.30 60.65
N ILE A 110 37.09 17.56 60.79
CA ILE A 110 36.24 18.70 60.44
C ILE A 110 35.96 18.70 58.92
N ALA A 111 36.98 18.48 58.09
CA ALA A 111 36.82 18.55 56.64
C ALA A 111 35.96 17.39 56.08
N THR A 112 36.10 16.18 56.62
CA THR A 112 35.30 15.01 56.20
C THR A 112 33.84 15.14 56.59
N SER A 113 33.55 15.82 57.70
CA SER A 113 32.17 16.10 58.16
C SER A 113 31.45 17.14 57.29
N LEU A 114 32.20 18.00 56.59
CA LEU A 114 31.67 19.06 55.72
C LEU A 114 31.56 18.67 54.25
N LEU A 115 32.10 17.50 53.86
CA LEU A 115 32.14 17.05 52.47
C LEU A 115 30.80 16.44 52.04
N LEU A 116 30.16 17.04 51.04
CA LEU A 116 28.90 16.57 50.46
C LEU A 116 29.06 16.19 48.97
N PRO A 117 28.25 15.25 48.45
CA PRO A 117 28.22 14.94 47.02
C PRO A 117 27.89 16.19 46.18
N SER A 118 28.65 16.41 45.11
CA SER A 118 28.53 17.60 44.25
C SER A 118 28.21 17.29 42.78
N LEU A 119 28.22 16.01 42.39
CA LEU A 119 27.91 15.58 41.02
C LEU A 119 26.55 14.86 40.95
N PHE A 120 25.58 15.49 40.27
CA PHE A 120 24.23 14.96 40.06
C PHE A 120 23.93 14.78 38.58
N LEU A 121 23.11 13.77 38.26
CA LEU A 121 22.64 13.54 36.89
C LEU A 121 21.69 14.66 36.47
N ASN A 122 21.98 15.34 35.36
CA ASN A 122 21.05 16.26 34.72
C ASN A 122 20.21 15.48 33.69
N GLU A 123 18.99 15.10 34.09
CA GLU A 123 18.07 14.35 33.23
C GLU A 123 17.61 15.18 32.02
N GLU A 124 17.39 16.49 32.19
CA GLU A 124 16.88 17.37 31.14
C GLU A 124 17.88 17.51 29.98
N ASP A 125 19.15 17.79 30.29
CA ASP A 125 20.21 17.88 29.27
C ASP A 125 20.48 16.52 28.60
N THR A 126 20.33 15.42 29.35
CA THR A 126 20.51 14.07 28.81
C THR A 126 19.41 13.74 27.81
N GLU A 127 18.16 14.06 28.13
CA GLU A 127 17.03 13.81 27.23
C GLU A 127 17.08 14.70 25.99
N LYS A 128 17.47 15.97 26.16
CA LYS A 128 17.66 16.90 25.04
C LYS A 128 18.71 16.37 24.06
N ARG A 129 19.88 15.94 24.54
CA ARG A 129 20.91 15.34 23.68
C ARG A 129 20.46 14.04 23.03
N ARG A 130 19.60 13.26 23.69
CA ARG A 130 19.01 12.05 23.08
C ARG A 130 18.10 12.40 21.90
N GLN A 131 17.27 13.44 22.05
CA GLN A 131 16.41 13.91 20.95
C GLN A 131 17.22 14.49 19.80
N GLU A 132 18.26 15.27 20.08
CA GLU A 132 19.18 15.79 19.07
C GLU A 132 19.89 14.65 18.31
N ALA A 133 20.30 13.58 19.01
CA ALA A 133 20.90 12.41 18.39
C ALA A 133 19.90 11.65 17.48
N ILE A 134 18.64 11.49 17.91
CA ILE A 134 17.58 10.88 17.08
C ILE A 134 17.32 11.73 15.82
N ALA A 135 17.26 13.06 15.96
CA ALA A 135 17.04 13.97 14.84
C ALA A 135 18.23 14.05 13.87
N SER A 136 19.44 13.71 14.32
CA SER A 136 20.66 13.69 13.49
C SER A 136 20.81 12.46 12.61
N VAL A 137 19.95 11.45 12.76
CA VAL A 137 19.94 10.26 11.90
C VAL A 137 19.09 10.57 10.67
N ASP A 138 19.72 10.53 9.49
CA ASP A 138 19.01 10.71 8.22
C ASP A 138 17.91 9.65 8.04
N ASP A 139 16.72 10.10 7.65
CA ASP A 139 15.62 9.21 7.27
C ASP A 139 16.06 8.31 6.11
N VAL A 140 15.97 6.99 6.29
CA VAL A 140 16.28 6.00 5.24
C VAL A 140 15.16 6.02 4.20
N THR A 141 15.24 6.93 3.22
CA THR A 141 14.30 6.98 2.11
C THR A 141 14.65 5.91 1.07
N ARG A 142 13.78 4.91 0.91
CA ARG A 142 13.90 3.88 -0.12
C ARG A 142 13.07 4.27 -1.36
N THR A 143 13.75 4.60 -2.46
CA THR A 143 13.09 4.83 -3.76
C THR A 143 12.73 3.49 -4.40
N ILE A 144 11.43 3.24 -4.57
CA ILE A 144 10.91 2.02 -5.23
C ILE A 144 10.52 2.36 -6.67
N GLN A 145 11.06 1.60 -7.62
CA GLN A 145 10.71 1.77 -9.03
C GLN A 145 9.46 0.95 -9.41
N LYS A 146 8.68 1.45 -10.37
CA LYS A 146 7.51 0.76 -10.90
C LYS A 146 7.93 -0.59 -11.51
N GLY A 147 7.42 -1.69 -10.98
CA GLY A 147 7.73 -3.06 -11.43
C GLY A 147 8.78 -3.80 -10.59
N GLN A 148 9.34 -3.17 -9.55
CA GLN A 148 10.22 -3.84 -8.59
C GLN A 148 9.45 -4.88 -7.76
N ILE A 149 9.99 -6.09 -7.66
CA ILE A 149 9.43 -7.15 -6.82
C ILE A 149 9.70 -6.80 -5.36
N ILE A 150 8.63 -6.65 -4.56
CA ILE A 150 8.71 -6.30 -3.14
C ILE A 150 8.83 -7.56 -2.28
N ILE A 151 7.94 -8.55 -2.50
CA ILE A 151 7.94 -9.87 -1.85
C ILE A 151 7.68 -10.94 -2.91
N ARG A 152 8.43 -12.04 -2.89
CA ARG A 152 8.13 -13.23 -3.70
C ARG A 152 7.17 -14.16 -2.98
N LYS A 153 6.35 -14.88 -3.75
CA LYS A 153 5.42 -15.88 -3.20
C LYS A 153 6.20 -16.99 -2.48
N GLY A 154 6.04 -17.06 -1.15
CA GLY A 154 6.73 -18.03 -0.27
C GLY A 154 7.77 -17.42 0.67
N GLU A 155 8.11 -16.14 0.53
CA GLU A 155 8.99 -15.41 1.47
C GLU A 155 8.20 -14.92 2.70
N VAL A 156 8.85 -14.91 3.87
CA VAL A 156 8.28 -14.36 5.11
C VAL A 156 8.40 -12.84 5.05
N ALA A 157 7.26 -12.14 5.16
CA ALA A 157 7.22 -10.68 5.09
C ALA A 157 7.80 -10.04 6.36
N ASN A 158 8.80 -9.17 6.19
CA ASN A 158 9.34 -8.37 7.29
C ASN A 158 8.47 -7.12 7.56
N SER A 159 8.68 -6.48 8.72
CA SER A 159 7.99 -5.24 9.10
C SER A 159 8.19 -4.11 8.08
N GLU A 160 9.37 -4.04 7.46
CA GLU A 160 9.69 -3.10 6.39
C GLU A 160 8.88 -3.36 5.12
N ASP A 161 8.72 -4.62 4.72
CA ASP A 161 7.93 -4.97 3.54
C ASP A 161 6.44 -4.64 3.77
N ILE A 162 5.95 -4.83 4.99
CA ILE A 162 4.60 -4.43 5.38
C ILE A 162 4.43 -2.91 5.32
N ALA A 163 5.43 -2.14 5.74
CA ALA A 163 5.41 -0.68 5.63
C ALA A 163 5.39 -0.22 4.16
N VAL A 164 6.17 -0.87 3.29
CA VAL A 164 6.15 -0.63 1.84
C VAL A 164 4.79 -0.99 1.22
N LEU A 165 4.23 -2.15 1.55
CA LEU A 165 2.91 -2.58 1.07
C LEU A 165 1.79 -1.63 1.56
N ASN A 166 1.93 -1.07 2.77
CA ASN A 166 1.03 -0.05 3.29
C ASN A 166 1.14 1.27 2.54
N ALA A 167 2.37 1.76 2.32
CA ALA A 167 2.64 2.99 1.59
C ALA A 167 2.15 2.92 0.14
N LEU A 168 2.24 1.74 -0.48
CA LEU A 168 1.72 1.48 -1.83
C LEU A 168 0.21 1.20 -1.87
N GLY A 169 -0.48 1.19 -0.72
CA GLY A 169 -1.92 0.93 -0.65
C GLY A 169 -2.32 -0.51 -1.01
N LEU A 170 -1.38 -1.44 -1.02
CA LEU A 170 -1.61 -2.85 -1.41
C LEU A 170 -2.23 -3.69 -0.29
N LYS A 171 -2.19 -3.23 0.97
CA LYS A 171 -2.77 -3.93 2.13
C LYS A 171 -4.28 -3.72 2.28
N ASN A 172 -4.78 -2.55 1.88
CA ASN A 172 -6.19 -2.20 1.97
C ASN A 172 -6.63 -1.59 0.64
N PRO A 173 -7.22 -2.37 -0.30
CA PRO A 173 -7.80 -1.82 -1.51
C PRO A 173 -9.00 -0.97 -1.10
N LYS A 174 -8.77 0.29 -0.73
CA LYS A 174 -9.85 1.26 -0.55
C LYS A 174 -10.55 1.36 -1.90
N ILE A 175 -11.85 1.10 -1.90
CA ILE A 175 -12.68 1.34 -3.07
C ILE A 175 -12.61 2.83 -3.36
N ASN A 176 -11.80 3.20 -4.35
CA ASN A 176 -11.69 4.58 -4.79
C ASN A 176 -13.00 4.95 -5.49
N PHE A 177 -13.93 5.56 -4.75
CA PHE A 177 -15.22 6.01 -5.30
C PHE A 177 -15.03 6.88 -6.55
N SER A 178 -13.96 7.67 -6.62
CA SER A 178 -13.59 8.44 -7.81
C SER A 178 -13.37 7.56 -9.06
N ASN A 179 -12.70 6.41 -8.91
CA ASN A 179 -12.50 5.47 -10.02
C ASN A 179 -13.82 4.86 -10.49
N ILE A 180 -14.71 4.52 -9.55
CA ILE A 180 -16.05 3.98 -9.88
C ILE A 180 -16.86 5.03 -10.63
N ILE A 181 -16.87 6.28 -10.17
CA ILE A 181 -17.56 7.39 -10.81
C ILE A 181 -17.02 7.62 -12.23
N GLY A 182 -15.69 7.59 -12.41
CA GLY A 182 -15.07 7.72 -13.72
C GLY A 182 -15.46 6.60 -14.69
N ILE A 183 -15.42 5.34 -14.24
CA ILE A 183 -15.85 4.18 -15.03
C ILE A 183 -17.34 4.29 -15.39
N PHE A 184 -18.18 4.68 -14.44
CA PHE A 184 -19.61 4.89 -14.68
C PHE A 184 -19.85 5.98 -15.73
N MET A 185 -19.15 7.11 -15.64
CA MET A 185 -19.28 8.22 -16.58
C MET A 185 -18.87 7.82 -18.00
N ILE A 186 -17.74 7.12 -18.16
CA ILE A 186 -17.29 6.61 -19.46
C ILE A 186 -18.30 5.60 -20.02
N THR A 187 -18.79 4.68 -19.18
CA THR A 187 -19.78 3.68 -19.59
C THR A 187 -21.09 4.35 -20.02
N ALA A 188 -21.54 5.38 -19.30
CA ALA A 188 -22.73 6.16 -19.66
C ALA A 188 -22.56 6.89 -21.00
N ILE A 189 -21.39 7.47 -21.26
CA ILE A 189 -21.08 8.09 -22.56
C ILE A 189 -21.10 7.05 -23.68
N CYS A 190 -20.48 5.89 -23.47
CA CYS A 190 -20.51 4.79 -24.43
C CYS A 190 -21.95 4.31 -24.74
N LEU A 191 -22.79 4.15 -23.71
CA LEU A 191 -24.20 3.78 -23.89
C LEU A 191 -24.98 4.87 -24.63
N LEU A 192 -24.74 6.13 -24.32
CA LEU A 192 -25.36 7.26 -25.00
C LEU A 192 -24.98 7.30 -26.49
N LEU A 193 -23.72 7.02 -26.84
CA LEU A 193 -23.29 6.92 -28.23
C LEU A 193 -23.99 5.77 -28.98
N ILE A 194 -24.15 4.60 -28.36
CA ILE A 194 -24.91 3.49 -28.93
C ILE A 194 -26.35 3.92 -29.17
N PHE A 195 -26.99 4.52 -28.18
CA PHE A 195 -28.37 4.95 -28.24
C PHE A 195 -28.62 5.99 -29.34
N LEU A 196 -27.77 7.01 -29.44
CA LEU A 196 -27.84 8.02 -30.49
C LEU A 196 -27.63 7.40 -31.88
N TYR A 197 -26.67 6.48 -32.02
CA TYR A 197 -26.42 5.80 -33.29
C TYR A 197 -27.62 4.96 -33.73
N LEU A 198 -28.21 4.18 -32.81
CA LEU A 198 -29.40 3.38 -33.12
C LEU A 198 -30.59 4.26 -33.46
N SER A 199 -30.85 5.31 -32.68
CA SER A 199 -31.97 6.23 -32.90
C SER A 199 -31.89 6.96 -34.25
N TYR A 200 -30.69 7.29 -34.73
CA TYR A 200 -30.52 8.05 -35.97
C TYR A 200 -30.40 7.15 -37.21
N PHE A 201 -29.63 6.06 -37.15
CA PHE A 201 -29.34 5.23 -38.32
C PHE A 201 -30.18 3.95 -38.43
N TYR A 202 -30.76 3.46 -37.33
CA TYR A 202 -31.52 2.21 -37.27
C TYR A 202 -32.79 2.33 -36.43
N PRO A 203 -33.74 3.21 -36.81
CA PRO A 203 -34.98 3.41 -36.06
C PRO A 203 -35.76 2.10 -35.85
N ASP A 204 -35.81 1.21 -36.85
CA ASP A 204 -36.47 -0.10 -36.77
C ASP A 204 -35.90 -1.03 -35.67
N ILE A 205 -34.63 -0.83 -35.30
CA ILE A 205 -33.97 -1.58 -34.23
C ILE A 205 -34.14 -0.87 -32.89
N TYR A 206 -34.09 0.45 -32.90
CA TYR A 206 -34.29 1.29 -31.73
C TYR A 206 -35.72 1.21 -31.17
N GLU A 207 -36.74 1.19 -32.03
CA GLU A 207 -38.14 1.10 -31.61
C GLU A 207 -38.53 -0.32 -31.14
N ASN A 208 -37.75 -1.33 -31.52
CA ASN A 208 -38.01 -2.71 -31.16
C ASN A 208 -37.31 -3.08 -29.83
N ILE A 209 -38.09 -3.09 -28.74
CA ILE A 209 -37.60 -3.40 -27.40
C ILE A 209 -36.87 -4.77 -27.31
N ASN A 210 -37.33 -5.78 -28.05
CA ASN A 210 -36.72 -7.11 -28.04
C ASN A 210 -35.30 -7.06 -28.62
N LYS A 211 -35.08 -6.30 -29.71
CA LYS A 211 -33.75 -6.12 -30.31
C LYS A 211 -32.81 -5.31 -29.39
N LEU A 212 -33.33 -4.33 -28.66
CA LEU A 212 -32.54 -3.60 -27.66
C LEU A 212 -32.15 -4.49 -26.47
N ILE A 213 -33.10 -5.28 -25.94
CA ILE A 213 -32.84 -6.25 -24.87
C ILE A 213 -31.79 -7.28 -25.31
N LEU A 214 -31.90 -7.80 -26.54
CA LEU A 214 -30.91 -8.69 -27.14
C LEU A 214 -29.50 -8.08 -27.10
N LEU A 215 -29.35 -6.85 -27.60
CA LEU A 215 -28.07 -6.15 -27.63
C LEU A 215 -27.51 -5.93 -26.21
N GLY A 216 -28.37 -5.57 -25.26
CA GLY A 216 -28.01 -5.44 -23.85
C GLY A 216 -27.53 -6.75 -23.24
N ILE A 217 -28.25 -7.85 -23.46
CA ILE A 217 -27.90 -9.18 -22.93
C ILE A 217 -26.58 -9.66 -23.51
N ILE A 218 -26.37 -9.57 -24.84
CA ILE A 218 -25.10 -9.95 -25.46
C ILE A 218 -23.94 -9.15 -24.86
N SER A 219 -24.13 -7.84 -24.69
CA SER A 219 -23.11 -6.95 -24.14
C SER A 219 -22.76 -7.30 -22.70
N ILE A 220 -23.77 -7.42 -21.82
CA ILE A 220 -23.57 -7.76 -20.40
C ILE A 220 -22.92 -9.14 -20.27
N PHE A 221 -23.42 -10.12 -21.02
CA PHE A 221 -22.91 -11.48 -21.00
C PHE A 221 -21.44 -11.55 -21.40
N VAL A 222 -21.06 -10.90 -22.51
CA VAL A 222 -19.67 -10.93 -22.98
C VAL A 222 -18.75 -10.11 -22.08
N VAL A 223 -19.20 -8.99 -21.51
CA VAL A 223 -18.41 -8.25 -20.49
C VAL A 223 -18.17 -9.10 -19.25
N LEU A 224 -19.18 -9.86 -18.79
CA LEU A 224 -19.04 -10.77 -17.66
C LEU A 224 -18.04 -11.88 -17.97
N LEU A 225 -18.12 -12.51 -19.14
CA LEU A 225 -17.13 -13.50 -19.58
C LEU A 225 -15.73 -12.90 -19.75
N ALA A 226 -15.62 -11.69 -20.28
CA ALA A 226 -14.36 -10.97 -20.40
C ALA A 226 -13.75 -10.70 -19.02
N ARG A 227 -14.56 -10.37 -18.01
CA ARG A 227 -14.09 -10.19 -16.63
C ARG A 227 -13.59 -11.49 -16.00
N LEU A 228 -14.19 -12.63 -16.32
CA LEU A 228 -13.69 -13.93 -15.87
C LEU A 228 -12.40 -14.30 -16.60
N ALA A 229 -12.37 -14.15 -17.92
CA ALA A 229 -11.19 -14.42 -18.76
C ALA A 229 -9.99 -13.53 -18.38
N SER A 230 -10.24 -12.27 -18.00
CA SER A 230 -9.18 -11.32 -17.61
C SER A 230 -8.38 -11.76 -16.40
N GLN A 231 -8.91 -12.66 -15.56
CA GLN A 231 -8.18 -13.21 -14.41
C GLN A 231 -7.07 -14.17 -14.86
N THR A 232 -7.22 -14.79 -16.03
CA THR A 232 -6.22 -15.69 -16.61
C THR A 232 -5.31 -14.94 -17.58
N SER A 233 -5.89 -14.24 -18.56
CA SER A 233 -5.16 -13.43 -19.54
C SER A 233 -6.09 -12.42 -20.23
N GLY A 234 -5.63 -11.18 -20.41
CA GLY A 234 -6.38 -10.17 -21.17
C GLY A 234 -6.60 -10.55 -22.64
N TYR A 235 -5.71 -11.37 -23.22
CA TYR A 235 -5.86 -11.87 -24.60
C TYR A 235 -6.92 -12.96 -24.75
N LEU A 236 -7.48 -13.48 -23.66
CA LEU A 236 -8.53 -14.50 -23.68
C LEU A 236 -9.95 -13.89 -23.73
N MET A 237 -10.10 -12.58 -23.59
CA MET A 237 -11.41 -11.88 -23.55
C MET A 237 -12.24 -12.09 -24.84
N PRO A 238 -13.43 -12.71 -24.78
CA PRO A 238 -14.13 -13.21 -25.97
C PRO A 238 -14.96 -12.13 -26.71
N ILE A 239 -14.41 -10.94 -26.94
CA ILE A 239 -15.09 -9.82 -27.62
C ILE A 239 -15.54 -10.19 -29.03
N ALA A 240 -14.72 -10.94 -29.77
CA ALA A 240 -15.06 -11.40 -31.11
C ALA A 240 -16.38 -12.21 -31.16
N SER A 241 -16.79 -12.85 -30.05
CA SER A 241 -18.09 -13.52 -29.95
C SER A 241 -19.25 -12.53 -29.92
N ALA A 242 -19.14 -11.42 -29.18
CA ALA A 242 -20.15 -10.36 -29.23
C ALA A 242 -20.27 -9.78 -30.64
N SER A 243 -19.12 -9.53 -31.27
CA SER A 243 -19.04 -9.06 -32.66
C SER A 243 -19.78 -9.99 -33.62
N MET A 244 -19.54 -11.30 -33.52
CA MET A 244 -20.23 -12.29 -34.35
C MET A 244 -21.72 -12.40 -34.04
N LEU A 245 -22.10 -12.52 -32.77
CA LEU A 245 -23.50 -12.67 -32.35
C LEU A 245 -24.35 -11.49 -32.82
N VAL A 246 -23.86 -10.25 -32.68
CA VAL A 246 -24.58 -9.05 -33.12
C VAL A 246 -24.61 -8.93 -34.64
N ALA A 247 -23.52 -9.27 -35.33
CA ALA A 247 -23.51 -9.22 -36.79
C ALA A 247 -24.42 -10.28 -37.42
N ILE A 248 -24.59 -11.45 -36.80
CA ILE A 248 -25.53 -12.49 -37.26
C ILE A 248 -26.98 -12.12 -36.93
N SER A 249 -27.23 -11.58 -35.73
CA SER A 249 -28.60 -11.41 -35.21
C SER A 249 -29.23 -10.07 -35.57
N LEU A 250 -28.44 -9.04 -35.85
CA LEU A 250 -28.91 -7.67 -36.09
C LEU A 250 -28.34 -7.09 -37.38
N SER A 251 -27.16 -6.49 -37.33
CA SER A 251 -26.50 -5.95 -38.51
C SER A 251 -24.98 -5.86 -38.31
N PRO A 252 -24.17 -6.06 -39.36
CA PRO A 252 -22.72 -5.90 -39.29
C PRO A 252 -22.29 -4.48 -38.85
N ASN A 253 -23.03 -3.45 -39.24
CA ASN A 253 -22.70 -2.06 -38.91
C ASN A 253 -22.86 -1.77 -37.41
N ILE A 254 -23.94 -2.25 -36.79
CA ILE A 254 -24.14 -2.13 -35.35
C ILE A 254 -23.07 -2.95 -34.60
N ALA A 255 -22.73 -4.14 -35.13
CA ALA A 255 -21.69 -4.97 -34.54
C ALA A 255 -20.32 -4.28 -34.52
N ILE A 256 -19.94 -3.53 -35.56
CA ILE A 256 -18.68 -2.77 -35.59
C ILE A 256 -18.65 -1.73 -34.46
N LEU A 257 -19.69 -0.91 -34.35
CA LEU A 257 -19.78 0.11 -33.29
C LEU A 257 -19.70 -0.53 -31.90
N LEU A 258 -20.48 -1.59 -31.68
CA LEU A 258 -20.51 -2.29 -30.41
C LEU A 258 -19.14 -2.92 -30.09
N THR A 259 -18.46 -3.49 -31.09
CA THR A 259 -17.13 -4.09 -30.92
C THR A 259 -16.12 -3.06 -30.44
N VAL A 260 -16.10 -1.87 -31.05
CA VAL A 260 -15.18 -0.79 -30.64
C VAL A 260 -15.49 -0.37 -29.20
N ILE A 261 -16.77 -0.17 -28.87
CA ILE A 261 -17.18 0.27 -27.53
C ILE A 261 -16.86 -0.79 -26.48
N LEU A 262 -17.22 -2.05 -26.71
CA LEU A 262 -16.92 -3.15 -25.79
C LEU A 262 -15.41 -3.32 -25.61
N SER A 263 -14.63 -3.16 -26.68
CA SER A 263 -13.17 -3.21 -26.63
C SER A 263 -12.57 -2.06 -25.81
N LEU A 264 -13.17 -0.86 -25.85
CA LEU A 264 -12.75 0.25 -24.99
C LEU A 264 -13.08 -0.03 -23.52
N LEU A 265 -14.28 -0.56 -23.25
CA LEU A 265 -14.73 -0.83 -21.88
C LEU A 265 -13.86 -1.87 -21.15
N ILE A 266 -13.39 -2.91 -21.85
CA ILE A 266 -12.45 -3.89 -21.25
C ILE A 266 -11.09 -3.29 -20.92
N GLY A 267 -10.68 -2.18 -21.54
CA GLY A 267 -9.47 -1.46 -21.18
C GLY A 267 -9.47 -0.96 -19.73
N PHE A 268 -10.66 -0.70 -19.17
CA PHE A 268 -10.85 -0.24 -17.81
C PHE A 268 -11.05 -1.37 -16.78
N ILE A 269 -11.15 -2.63 -17.23
CA ILE A 269 -11.19 -3.78 -16.33
C ILE A 269 -9.83 -3.93 -15.62
N PRO A 270 -9.77 -4.30 -14.33
CA PRO A 270 -8.51 -4.59 -13.67
C PRO A 270 -7.73 -5.70 -14.40
N GLY A 271 -6.52 -5.39 -14.87
CA GLY A 271 -5.73 -6.23 -15.77
C GLY A 271 -5.88 -5.88 -17.26
N GLY A 272 -6.68 -4.87 -17.60
CA GLY A 272 -6.82 -4.28 -18.93
C GLY A 272 -5.61 -3.42 -19.33
N GLY A 273 -5.53 -3.07 -20.61
CA GLY A 273 -4.37 -2.41 -21.21
C GLY A 273 -4.59 -2.16 -22.70
N LEU A 274 -3.85 -1.18 -23.24
CA LEU A 274 -4.00 -0.73 -24.63
C LEU A 274 -3.82 -1.88 -25.64
N ASN A 275 -2.88 -2.79 -25.36
CA ASN A 275 -2.65 -3.98 -26.18
C ASN A 275 -3.90 -4.86 -26.32
N TYR A 276 -4.64 -5.09 -25.23
CA TYR A 276 -5.86 -5.91 -25.26
C TYR A 276 -7.00 -5.22 -26.00
N ILE A 277 -7.11 -3.89 -25.89
CA ILE A 277 -8.07 -3.10 -26.66
C ILE A 277 -7.79 -3.29 -28.15
N LEU A 278 -6.54 -3.10 -28.58
CA LEU A 278 -6.16 -3.22 -30.00
C LEU A 278 -6.44 -4.62 -30.56
N VAL A 279 -6.03 -5.67 -29.84
CA VAL A 279 -6.29 -7.05 -30.26
C VAL A 279 -7.79 -7.32 -30.34
N SER A 280 -8.58 -6.85 -29.38
CA SER A 280 -10.03 -7.04 -29.35
C SER A 280 -10.75 -6.31 -30.48
N VAL A 281 -10.36 -5.05 -30.78
CA VAL A 281 -10.91 -4.29 -31.91
C VAL A 281 -10.59 -4.99 -33.23
N ILE A 282 -9.33 -5.35 -33.46
CA ILE A 282 -8.89 -5.96 -34.72
C ILE A 282 -9.56 -7.32 -34.92
N SER A 283 -9.51 -8.19 -33.91
CA SER A 283 -10.15 -9.52 -33.96
C SER A 283 -11.66 -9.43 -34.12
N GLY A 284 -12.33 -8.52 -33.41
CA GLY A 284 -13.78 -8.35 -33.49
C GLY A 284 -14.23 -7.84 -34.87
N ILE A 285 -13.51 -6.89 -35.46
CA ILE A 285 -13.78 -6.42 -36.83
C ILE A 285 -13.56 -7.56 -37.84
N VAL A 286 -12.43 -8.28 -37.73
CA VAL A 286 -12.15 -9.44 -38.59
C VAL A 286 -13.23 -10.51 -38.45
N ALA A 287 -13.71 -10.75 -37.23
CA ALA A 287 -14.79 -11.68 -36.96
C ALA A 287 -16.06 -11.30 -37.75
N ILE A 288 -16.48 -10.03 -37.70
CA ILE A 288 -17.66 -9.51 -38.42
C ILE A 288 -17.54 -9.72 -39.92
N TYR A 289 -16.39 -9.39 -40.51
CA TYR A 289 -16.20 -9.60 -41.95
C TYR A 289 -16.15 -11.08 -42.33
N SER A 290 -15.61 -11.93 -41.47
CA SER A 290 -15.50 -13.38 -41.70
C SER A 290 -16.86 -14.09 -41.75
N ILE A 291 -17.89 -13.51 -41.11
CA ILE A 291 -19.24 -14.10 -41.05
C ILE A 291 -20.29 -13.38 -41.89
N ARG A 292 -19.94 -12.30 -42.63
CA ARG A 292 -20.89 -11.49 -43.41
C ARG A 292 -21.76 -12.30 -44.38
N LYS A 293 -21.24 -13.41 -44.92
CA LYS A 293 -21.97 -14.33 -45.82
C LYS A 293 -22.15 -15.74 -45.21
N ALA A 294 -22.16 -15.84 -43.89
CA ALA A 294 -22.26 -17.13 -43.22
C ALA A 294 -23.68 -17.70 -43.36
N THR A 295 -23.79 -18.84 -44.03
CA THR A 295 -25.03 -19.63 -44.15
C THR A 295 -24.92 -20.99 -43.47
N GLN A 296 -23.71 -21.43 -43.13
CA GLN A 296 -23.42 -22.74 -42.52
C GLN A 296 -22.58 -22.60 -41.26
N ARG A 297 -22.80 -23.49 -40.27
CA ARG A 297 -22.04 -23.47 -38.99
C ARG A 297 -20.52 -23.60 -39.21
N SER A 298 -20.12 -24.25 -40.30
CA SER A 298 -18.73 -24.34 -40.77
C SER A 298 -18.11 -22.96 -41.06
N SER A 299 -18.90 -21.97 -41.50
CA SER A 299 -18.45 -20.59 -41.72
C SER A 299 -18.00 -19.92 -40.42
N VAL A 300 -18.71 -20.15 -39.32
CA VAL A 300 -18.33 -19.64 -37.99
C VAL A 300 -17.04 -20.33 -37.50
N THR A 301 -16.90 -21.63 -37.75
CA THR A 301 -15.68 -22.37 -37.41
C THR A 301 -14.46 -21.84 -38.17
N ARG A 302 -14.62 -21.54 -39.47
CA ARG A 302 -13.58 -20.90 -40.29
C ARG A 302 -13.23 -19.50 -39.77
N ALA A 303 -14.24 -18.72 -39.34
CA ALA A 303 -14.00 -17.41 -38.74
C ALA A 303 -13.11 -17.53 -37.48
N GLY A 304 -13.31 -18.53 -36.64
CA GLY A 304 -12.44 -18.80 -35.48
C GLY A 304 -10.97 -19.01 -35.84
N LEU A 305 -10.70 -19.78 -36.90
CA LEU A 305 -9.33 -19.99 -37.39
C LEU A 305 -8.70 -18.69 -37.92
N ILE A 306 -9.48 -17.87 -38.62
CA ILE A 306 -9.02 -16.56 -39.11
C ILE A 306 -8.72 -15.64 -37.92
N ILE A 307 -9.61 -15.59 -36.92
CA ILE A 307 -9.42 -14.81 -35.69
C ILE A 307 -8.14 -15.25 -34.96
N ALA A 308 -7.92 -16.56 -34.80
CA ALA A 308 -6.73 -17.09 -34.17
C ALA A 308 -5.45 -16.68 -34.93
N GLY A 309 -5.45 -16.75 -36.27
CA GLY A 309 -4.34 -16.30 -37.10
C GLY A 309 -4.06 -14.80 -36.96
N VAL A 310 -5.11 -13.97 -36.96
CA VAL A 310 -4.99 -12.52 -36.78
C VAL A 310 -4.48 -12.19 -35.37
N ASN A 311 -4.99 -12.86 -34.34
CA ASN A 311 -4.49 -12.71 -32.97
C ASN A 311 -3.00 -13.03 -32.89
N ILE A 312 -2.52 -14.09 -33.54
CA ILE A 312 -1.09 -14.42 -33.56
C ILE A 312 -0.27 -13.26 -34.13
N ILE A 313 -0.69 -12.70 -35.26
CA ILE A 313 0.01 -11.60 -35.93
C ILE A 313 0.00 -10.34 -35.06
N THR A 314 -1.17 -9.96 -34.55
CA THR A 314 -1.33 -8.72 -33.77
C THR A 314 -0.62 -8.80 -32.43
N ILE A 315 -0.75 -9.91 -31.69
CA ILE A 315 -0.08 -10.10 -30.40
C ILE A 315 1.43 -10.15 -30.58
N SER A 316 1.93 -10.83 -31.61
CA SER A 316 3.37 -10.87 -31.90
C SER A 316 3.91 -9.49 -32.26
N ALA A 317 3.19 -8.71 -33.09
CA ALA A 317 3.58 -7.35 -33.43
C ALA A 317 3.66 -6.45 -32.19
N LEU A 318 2.65 -6.50 -31.31
CA LEU A 318 2.63 -5.72 -30.06
C LEU A 318 3.73 -6.16 -29.09
N GLY A 319 3.97 -7.47 -28.97
CA GLY A 319 5.04 -8.01 -28.14
C GLY A 319 6.42 -7.53 -28.59
N LEU A 320 6.67 -7.51 -29.91
CA LEU A 320 7.91 -6.97 -30.49
C LEU A 320 8.07 -5.46 -30.26
N ILE A 321 7.00 -4.68 -30.44
CA ILE A 321 7.00 -3.23 -30.16
C ILE A 321 7.35 -2.95 -28.69
N ASN A 322 6.80 -3.75 -27.78
CA ASN A 322 7.04 -3.61 -26.34
C ASN A 322 8.35 -4.25 -25.87
N ASN A 323 9.17 -4.82 -26.77
CA ASN A 323 10.40 -5.54 -26.47
C ASN A 323 10.19 -6.67 -25.43
N GLU A 324 9.05 -7.36 -25.50
CA GLU A 324 8.75 -8.51 -24.65
C GLU A 324 9.63 -9.71 -25.01
N SER A 325 9.93 -10.57 -24.02
CA SER A 325 10.65 -11.83 -24.26
C SER A 325 9.86 -12.74 -25.22
N TYR A 326 10.55 -13.41 -26.14
CA TYR A 326 9.95 -14.38 -27.06
C TYR A 326 9.11 -15.45 -26.36
N TYR A 327 9.50 -15.86 -25.14
CA TYR A 327 8.72 -16.80 -24.33
C TYR A 327 7.34 -16.24 -23.93
N LEU A 328 7.30 -14.97 -23.52
CA LEU A 328 6.06 -14.30 -23.14
C LEU A 328 5.15 -14.09 -24.35
N ILE A 329 5.73 -13.72 -25.50
CA ILE A 329 5.01 -13.58 -26.78
C ILE A 329 4.35 -14.91 -27.16
N LEU A 330 5.09 -16.03 -27.07
CA LEU A 330 4.56 -17.35 -27.35
C LEU A 330 3.39 -17.72 -26.42
N GLN A 331 3.53 -17.45 -25.12
CA GLN A 331 2.47 -17.68 -24.14
C GLN A 331 1.21 -16.83 -24.43
N ASN A 332 1.40 -15.55 -24.78
CA ASN A 332 0.30 -14.65 -25.13
C ASN A 332 -0.40 -15.08 -26.43
N ASN A 333 0.36 -15.57 -27.42
CA ASN A 333 -0.20 -16.14 -28.65
C ASN A 333 -1.07 -17.37 -28.38
N LEU A 334 -0.69 -18.25 -27.45
CA LEU A 334 -1.52 -19.39 -27.06
C LEU A 334 -2.88 -18.92 -26.52
N TRP A 335 -2.90 -17.88 -25.69
CA TRP A 335 -4.15 -17.28 -25.21
C TRP A 335 -4.99 -16.67 -26.35
N GLY A 336 -4.33 -15.99 -27.30
CA GLY A 336 -5.00 -15.44 -28.48
C GLY A 336 -5.59 -16.51 -29.41
N VAL A 337 -4.94 -17.67 -29.54
CA VAL A 337 -5.46 -18.81 -30.30
C VAL A 337 -6.67 -19.41 -29.58
N LEU A 338 -6.56 -19.65 -28.27
CA LEU A 338 -7.67 -20.14 -27.45
C LEU A 338 -8.87 -19.18 -27.50
N ASN A 339 -8.63 -17.87 -27.57
CA ASN A 339 -9.68 -16.87 -27.74
C ASN A 339 -10.46 -17.05 -29.05
N GLY A 340 -9.78 -17.32 -30.18
CA GLY A 340 -10.44 -17.59 -31.45
C GLY A 340 -11.37 -18.81 -31.40
N PHE A 341 -10.92 -19.90 -30.77
CA PHE A 341 -11.76 -21.08 -30.55
C PHE A 341 -12.91 -20.82 -29.59
N LEU A 342 -12.64 -20.14 -28.47
CA LEU A 342 -13.64 -19.77 -27.48
C LEU A 342 -14.73 -18.92 -28.12
N ALA A 343 -14.37 -18.00 -29.02
CA ALA A 343 -15.34 -17.15 -29.70
C ALA A 343 -16.30 -17.94 -30.60
N VAL A 344 -15.81 -18.98 -31.28
CA VAL A 344 -16.65 -19.91 -32.07
C VAL A 344 -17.58 -20.71 -31.17
N ILE A 345 -17.05 -21.29 -30.09
CA ILE A 345 -17.83 -22.11 -29.16
C ILE A 345 -18.97 -21.29 -28.57
N LEU A 346 -18.68 -20.07 -28.11
CA LEU A 346 -19.69 -19.16 -27.56
C LEU A 346 -20.71 -18.74 -28.62
N THR A 347 -20.26 -18.37 -29.82
CA THR A 347 -21.18 -17.94 -30.89
C THR A 347 -22.12 -19.07 -31.30
N ILE A 348 -21.60 -20.26 -31.60
CA ILE A 348 -22.42 -21.41 -32.01
C ILE A 348 -23.31 -21.90 -30.86
N GLY A 349 -22.81 -21.86 -29.63
CA GLY A 349 -23.55 -22.32 -28.46
C GLY A 349 -24.71 -21.41 -28.08
N ILE A 350 -24.53 -20.09 -28.19
CA ILE A 350 -25.50 -19.10 -27.70
C ILE A 350 -26.53 -18.72 -28.77
N LEU A 351 -26.11 -18.69 -30.04
CA LEU A 351 -26.97 -18.22 -31.14
C LEU A 351 -28.34 -18.91 -31.21
N PRO A 352 -28.49 -20.24 -31.07
CA PRO A 352 -29.80 -20.90 -31.12
C PRO A 352 -30.77 -20.43 -30.03
N PHE A 353 -30.25 -20.09 -28.85
CA PHE A 353 -31.07 -19.54 -27.76
C PHE A 353 -31.53 -18.13 -28.12
N LEU A 354 -30.64 -17.30 -28.67
CA LEU A 354 -31.02 -15.95 -29.11
C LEU A 354 -32.08 -16.01 -30.22
N GLU A 355 -31.92 -16.90 -31.20
CA GLU A 355 -32.89 -17.12 -32.27
C GLU A 355 -34.26 -17.51 -31.73
N SER A 356 -34.31 -18.47 -30.79
CA SER A 356 -35.58 -18.98 -30.25
C SER A 356 -36.28 -18.01 -29.29
N TYR A 357 -35.55 -17.24 -28.48
CA TYR A 357 -36.15 -16.33 -27.50
C TYR A 357 -36.56 -14.99 -28.10
N PHE A 358 -35.82 -14.51 -29.12
CA PHE A 358 -36.05 -13.20 -29.73
C PHE A 358 -36.72 -13.28 -31.11
N ASP A 359 -37.05 -14.48 -31.56
CA ASP A 359 -37.68 -14.79 -32.86
C ASP A 359 -36.96 -14.12 -34.04
N ILE A 360 -35.64 -14.29 -34.06
CA ILE A 360 -34.77 -13.66 -35.06
C ILE A 360 -34.54 -14.63 -36.21
N THR A 361 -34.92 -14.23 -37.42
CA THR A 361 -34.67 -14.98 -38.65
C THR A 361 -33.24 -14.75 -39.14
N THR A 362 -32.29 -15.54 -38.63
CA THR A 362 -30.91 -15.53 -39.13
C THR A 362 -30.77 -16.38 -40.40
N SER A 363 -29.67 -16.20 -41.14
CA SER A 363 -29.35 -17.06 -42.29
C SER A 363 -29.26 -18.55 -41.91
N PHE A 364 -28.87 -18.88 -40.68
CA PHE A 364 -28.86 -20.26 -40.19
C PHE A 364 -30.27 -20.79 -40.00
N LYS A 365 -31.16 -19.98 -39.41
CA LYS A 365 -32.54 -20.37 -39.19
C LYS A 365 -33.28 -20.55 -40.51
N LEU A 366 -33.06 -19.66 -41.48
CA LEU A 366 -33.61 -19.79 -42.83
C LEU A 366 -33.11 -21.06 -43.51
N MET A 367 -31.81 -21.35 -43.43
CA MET A 367 -31.26 -22.58 -43.99
C MET A 367 -31.84 -23.83 -43.31
N GLU A 368 -32.04 -23.80 -41.99
CA GLU A 368 -32.69 -24.87 -41.25
C GLU A 368 -34.13 -25.09 -41.75
N LEU A 369 -34.90 -24.02 -41.92
CA LEU A 369 -36.28 -24.04 -42.44
C LEU A 369 -36.36 -24.54 -43.88
N SER A 370 -35.34 -24.31 -44.71
CA SER A 370 -35.31 -24.83 -46.09
C SER A 370 -34.98 -26.32 -46.21
N ASN A 371 -34.68 -27.01 -45.10
CA ASN A 371 -34.26 -28.42 -45.13
C ASN A 371 -35.46 -29.34 -45.44
N PRO A 372 -35.45 -30.10 -46.55
CA PRO A 372 -36.57 -30.98 -46.93
C PRO A 372 -36.91 -32.07 -45.90
N ASN A 373 -35.98 -32.37 -44.99
CA ASN A 373 -36.17 -33.36 -43.94
C ASN A 373 -37.03 -32.85 -42.77
N GLN A 374 -37.36 -31.56 -42.71
CA GLN A 374 -38.28 -31.05 -41.71
C GLN A 374 -39.66 -31.69 -41.86
N LEU A 375 -40.35 -31.90 -40.74
CA LEU A 375 -41.63 -32.60 -40.68
C LEU A 375 -42.67 -31.97 -41.63
N LEU A 376 -42.74 -30.64 -41.68
CA LEU A 376 -43.69 -29.90 -42.50
C LEU A 376 -43.37 -30.01 -44.00
N LEU A 377 -42.11 -29.84 -44.39
CA LEU A 377 -41.67 -29.99 -45.78
C LEU A 377 -41.84 -31.43 -46.27
N LYS A 378 -41.48 -32.42 -45.45
CA LYS A 378 -41.70 -33.84 -45.75
C LYS A 378 -43.19 -34.16 -45.91
N LYS A 379 -44.04 -33.58 -45.08
CA LYS A 379 -45.51 -33.71 -45.21
C LYS A 379 -46.00 -33.09 -46.51
N MET A 380 -45.51 -31.90 -46.88
CA MET A 380 -45.85 -31.24 -48.14
C MET A 380 -45.41 -32.07 -49.36
N ILE A 381 -44.22 -32.67 -49.32
CA ILE A 381 -43.73 -33.56 -50.38
C ILE A 381 -44.65 -34.77 -50.57
N LEU A 382 -45.16 -35.35 -49.48
CA LEU A 382 -45.99 -36.56 -49.52
C LEU A 382 -47.46 -36.28 -49.85
N GLU A 383 -48.04 -35.23 -49.27
CA GLU A 383 -49.47 -34.92 -49.39
C GLU A 383 -49.78 -34.01 -50.59
N ALA A 384 -48.85 -33.14 -50.99
CA ALA A 384 -49.05 -32.15 -52.06
C ALA A 384 -47.78 -31.95 -52.91
N PRO A 385 -47.33 -32.99 -53.66
CA PRO A 385 -46.07 -32.94 -54.42
C PRO A 385 -46.04 -31.84 -55.48
N GLY A 386 -47.19 -31.52 -56.10
CA GLY A 386 -47.31 -30.42 -57.06
C GLY A 386 -47.08 -29.06 -56.40
N THR A 387 -47.65 -28.83 -55.22
CA THR A 387 -47.43 -27.60 -54.43
C THR A 387 -45.97 -27.48 -54.00
N TYR A 388 -45.34 -28.58 -53.57
CA TYR A 388 -43.92 -28.59 -53.24
C TYR A 388 -43.05 -28.18 -54.43
N HIS A 389 -43.26 -28.78 -55.60
CA HIS A 389 -42.51 -28.43 -56.80
C HIS A 389 -42.75 -26.97 -57.22
N HIS A 390 -43.98 -26.49 -57.14
CA HIS A 390 -44.30 -25.10 -57.42
C HIS A 390 -43.57 -24.14 -56.47
N SER A 391 -43.62 -24.37 -55.14
CA SER A 391 -42.91 -23.55 -54.15
C SER A 391 -41.40 -23.54 -54.37
N ILE A 392 -40.77 -24.67 -54.70
CA ILE A 392 -39.33 -24.70 -55.01
C ILE A 392 -39.00 -23.84 -56.25
N VAL A 393 -39.82 -23.91 -57.30
CA VAL A 393 -39.60 -23.11 -58.52
C VAL A 393 -39.80 -21.62 -58.24
N VAL A 394 -40.88 -21.26 -57.52
CA VAL A 394 -41.15 -19.87 -57.12
C VAL A 394 -40.03 -19.35 -56.21
N GLY A 395 -39.60 -20.12 -55.21
CA GLY A 395 -38.53 -19.74 -54.30
C GLY A 395 -37.20 -19.48 -55.02
N ASN A 396 -36.82 -20.30 -56.00
CA ASN A 396 -35.61 -20.06 -56.80
C ASN A 396 -35.71 -18.79 -57.67
N LEU A 397 -36.88 -18.55 -58.28
CA LEU A 397 -37.15 -17.32 -59.04
C LEU A 397 -37.11 -16.08 -58.13
N SER A 398 -37.72 -16.17 -56.95
CA SER A 398 -37.73 -15.12 -55.92
C SER A 398 -36.33 -14.84 -55.38
N GLU A 399 -35.49 -15.86 -55.16
CA GLU A 399 -34.08 -15.69 -54.77
C GLU A 399 -33.32 -14.88 -55.82
N THR A 400 -33.41 -15.30 -57.09
CA THR A 400 -32.69 -14.66 -58.19
C THR A 400 -33.16 -13.21 -58.39
N ALA A 401 -34.47 -12.98 -58.35
CA ALA A 401 -35.03 -11.63 -58.48
C ALA A 401 -34.63 -10.72 -57.31
N ALA A 402 -34.59 -11.24 -56.08
CA ALA A 402 -34.19 -10.48 -54.91
C ALA A 402 -32.68 -10.16 -54.93
N GLU A 403 -31.83 -11.10 -55.34
CA GLU A 403 -30.38 -10.87 -55.45
C GLU A 403 -30.03 -9.78 -56.46
N GLU A 404 -30.75 -9.70 -57.59
CA GLU A 404 -30.52 -8.69 -58.65
C GLU A 404 -30.79 -7.26 -58.17
N ILE A 405 -31.67 -7.07 -57.16
CA ILE A 405 -31.95 -5.79 -56.53
C ILE A 405 -31.22 -5.59 -55.20
N GLU A 406 -30.18 -6.39 -54.94
CA GLU A 406 -29.39 -6.39 -53.70
C GLU A 406 -30.21 -6.70 -52.41
N GLY A 407 -31.34 -7.38 -52.57
CA GLY A 407 -32.19 -7.87 -51.49
C GLY A 407 -31.69 -9.18 -50.84
N ASN A 408 -32.39 -9.64 -49.80
CA ASN A 408 -32.07 -10.90 -49.14
C ASN A 408 -32.67 -12.10 -49.90
N GLY A 409 -31.91 -12.65 -50.84
CA GLY A 409 -32.31 -13.81 -51.65
C GLY A 409 -32.70 -15.05 -50.84
N LEU A 410 -31.93 -15.38 -49.79
CA LEU A 410 -32.21 -16.54 -48.94
C LEU A 410 -33.58 -16.40 -48.25
N LEU A 411 -33.90 -15.22 -47.71
CA LEU A 411 -35.20 -14.96 -47.10
C LEU A 411 -36.33 -15.08 -48.14
N ALA A 412 -36.13 -14.53 -49.34
CA ALA A 412 -37.11 -14.61 -50.43
C ALA A 412 -37.37 -16.06 -50.85
N ARG A 413 -36.32 -16.90 -50.93
CA ARG A 413 -36.45 -18.33 -51.24
C ARG A 413 -37.25 -19.10 -50.19
N VAL A 414 -36.95 -18.89 -48.92
CA VAL A 414 -37.55 -19.65 -47.82
C VAL A 414 -38.96 -19.18 -47.50
N GLY A 415 -39.28 -17.91 -47.76
CA GLY A 415 -40.61 -17.36 -47.56
C GLY A 415 -41.64 -17.71 -48.66
N ALA A 416 -41.18 -18.14 -49.83
CA ALA A 416 -42.00 -18.56 -50.98
C ALA A 416 -42.26 -20.09 -50.97
#